data_AF-A0A5K1AZ26-F1
#
_entry.id   AF-A0A5K1AZ26-F1
#
_cell.length_a   1.000
_cell.length_b   1.000
_cell.length_c   1.000
_cell.angle_alpha   90.00
_cell.angle_beta   90.00
_cell.angle_gamma   90.00
#
_symmetry.space_group_name_H-M   'P 1'
#
loop_
_entity.id
_entity.type
_entity.pdbx_description
1 polymer ?
#
loop_
_entity_poly.entity_id
_entity_poly.type
_entity_poly.pdbx_seq_one_letter_code
_entity_poly.pdbx_strand_id
1 'polypeptide(L)' 'RCGRLDDQITLLRHKLVLIQQGMAFNGKRTKTARSQGKKFQVSIEQETTRLL' A
#
# COMPACT_ATOMS: atom_id res chain seq x y z
N ARG A 1 22.20 -15.16 4.34
CA ARG A 1 20.79 -15.07 4.81
C ARG A 1 20.03 -14.23 3.79
N CYS A 2 19.44 -14.86 2.76
CA CYS A 2 18.89 -14.16 1.58
C CYS A 2 17.36 -14.10 1.53
N GLY A 3 16.63 -14.82 2.38
CA GLY A 3 15.15 -14.92 2.31
C GLY A 3 14.39 -13.61 2.56
N ARG A 4 15.04 -12.59 3.14
CA ARG A 4 14.39 -11.31 3.46
C ARG A 4 14.01 -10.51 2.20
N LEU A 5 14.67 -10.73 1.07
CA LEU A 5 14.33 -10.10 -0.20
C LEU A 5 13.08 -10.75 -0.83
N ASP A 6 13.00 -12.08 -0.83
CA ASP A 6 11.85 -12.79 -1.36
C ASP A 6 10.57 -12.49 -0.56
N ASP A 7 10.70 -12.38 0.77
CA ASP A 7 9.61 -11.94 1.64
C ASP A 7 9.14 -10.51 1.30
N GLN A 8 10.08 -9.60 1.02
CA GLN A 8 9.76 -8.23 0.62
C GLN A 8 9.08 -8.17 -0.74
N ILE A 9 9.55 -8.95 -1.72
CA ILE A 9 8.95 -9.05 -3.06
C ILE A 9 7.54 -9.60 -2.95
N THR A 10 7.34 -10.67 -2.18
CA THR A 10 6.03 -11.29 -1.96
C THR A 10 5.06 -10.31 -1.30
N LEU A 11 5.53 -9.57 -0.29
CA LEU A 11 4.73 -8.56 0.38
C LEU A 11 4.33 -7.41 -0.56
N LEU A 12 5.24 -6.93 -1.40
CA LEU A 12 4.96 -5.87 -2.37
C LEU A 12 3.92 -6.32 -3.40
N ARG A 13 4.07 -7.53 -3.95
CA ARG A 13 3.10 -8.12 -4.89
C ARG A 13 1.72 -8.22 -4.27
N HIS A 14 1.61 -8.73 -3.04
CA HIS A 14 0.34 -8.82 -2.34
C HIS A 14 -0.32 -7.45 -2.11
N LYS A 15 0.46 -6.42 -1.73
CA LYS A 15 -0.05 -5.05 -1.57
C LYS A 15 -0.61 -4.49 -2.88
N LEU A 16 0.07 -4.71 -4.00
CA LEU A 16 -0.43 -4.27 -5.33
C LEU A 16 -1.76 -4.94 -5.68
N VAL A 17 -1.90 -6.25 -5.46
CA VAL A 17 -3.15 -6.98 -5.71
C VAL A 17 -4.30 -6.39 -4.89
N LEU A 18 -4.10 -6.12 -3.60
CA LEU A 18 -5.13 -5.51 -2.75
C LEU A 18 -5.54 -4.11 -3.20
N ILE A 19 -4.61 -3.33 -3.75
CA ILE A 19 -4.91 -1.99 -4.30
C ILE A 19 -5.72 -2.10 -5.59
N GLN A 20 -5.32 -2.98 -6.51
CA GLN A 20 -6.03 -3.21 -7.78
C GLN A 20 -7.46 -3.75 -7.57
N GLN A 21 -7.64 -4.62 -6.57
CA GLN A 21 -8.96 -5.16 -6.20
C GLN A 21 -9.80 -4.17 -5.37
N GLY A 22 -9.28 -2.98 -5.06
CA GLY A 22 -9.98 -1.96 -4.25
C GLY A 22 -10.11 -2.30 -2.77
N MET A 23 -9.60 -3.45 -2.32
CA MET A 23 -9.67 -3.91 -0.93
C MET A 23 -8.80 -3.08 0.02
N ALA A 24 -7.66 -2.57 -0.46
CA ALA A 24 -6.75 -1.76 0.36
C ALA A 24 -7.35 -0.41 0.83
N PHE A 25 -8.47 0.01 0.23
CA PHE A 25 -9.15 1.26 0.52
C PHE A 25 -10.65 1.06 0.82
N ASN A 26 -11.11 -0.19 1.00
CA ASN A 26 -12.53 -0.53 1.20
C ASN A 26 -13.44 0.10 0.14
N GLY A 27 -13.03 0.07 -1.14
CA GLY A 27 -13.77 0.66 -2.25
C GLY A 27 -13.78 2.19 -2.30
N LYS A 28 -13.09 2.88 -1.38
CA LYS A 28 -12.95 4.34 -1.38
C LYS A 28 -11.74 4.78 -2.21
N ARG A 29 -11.75 6.02 -2.70
CA ARG A 29 -10.60 6.61 -3.42
C ARG A 29 -9.44 6.99 -2.49
N THR A 30 -9.73 7.22 -1.20
CA THR A 30 -8.74 7.64 -0.21
C THR A 30 -8.89 6.90 1.11
N LYS A 31 -7.79 6.77 1.86
CA LYS A 31 -7.75 6.23 3.22
C LYS A 31 -7.02 7.20 4.15
N THR A 32 -7.32 7.17 5.44
CA THR A 32 -6.58 7.95 6.43
C THR A 32 -5.31 7.21 6.82
N ALA A 33 -4.16 7.86 6.65
CA ALA A 33 -2.87 7.39 7.12
C ALA A 33 -2.35 8.31 8.24
N ARG A 34 -1.30 7.85 8.92
CA ARG A 34 -0.64 8.58 10.01
C ARG A 34 0.86 8.66 9.77
N SER A 35 1.42 9.86 9.85
CA SER A 35 2.86 10.10 9.78
C SER A 35 3.23 11.02 10.94
N GLN A 36 4.17 10.58 11.78
CA GLN A 36 4.60 11.31 12.98
C GLN A 36 3.41 11.77 13.86
N GLY A 37 2.39 10.91 13.99
CA GLY A 37 1.18 11.20 14.77
C GLY A 37 0.11 12.05 14.05
N LYS A 38 0.44 12.71 12.94
CA LYS A 38 -0.51 13.53 12.16
C LYS A 38 -1.33 12.67 11.21
N LYS A 39 -2.64 12.90 11.17
CA LYS A 39 -3.57 12.26 10.22
C LYS A 39 -3.49 12.97 8.87
N PHE A 40 -3.48 12.21 7.78
CA PHE A 40 -3.61 12.73 6.43
C PHE A 40 -4.36 11.73 5.56
N GLN A 41 -4.95 12.20 4.46
CA GLN A 41 -5.56 11.32 3.47
C GLN A 41 -4.53 10.91 2.44
N VAL A 42 -4.56 9.64 2.05
CA VAL A 42 -3.75 9.09 0.96
C VAL A 42 -4.68 8.57 -0.10
N SER A 43 -4.42 8.90 -1.37
CA SER A 43 -5.19 8.38 -2.51
C SER A 43 -4.63 7.05 -3.02
N ILE A 44 -5.45 6.31 -3.76
CA ILE A 44 -5.02 5.10 -4.49
C ILE A 44 -3.82 5.41 -5.39
N GLU A 45 -3.85 6.54 -6.10
CA GLU A 45 -2.77 6.98 -7.00
C GLU A 45 -1.46 7.18 -6.24
N GLN A 46 -1.47 7.92 -5.13
CA GLN A 46 -0.28 8.15 -4.28
C GLN A 46 0.30 6.83 -3.75
N GLU A 47 -0.56 5.89 -3.33
CA GLU A 47 -0.11 4.60 -2.80
C GLU A 47 0.44 3.69 -3.89
N THR A 48 -0.13 3.75 -5.10
CA THR A 48 0.31 2.99 -6.28
C THR A 48 1.67 3.49 -6.75
N THR A 49 1.84 4.81 -6.90
CA THR A 49 3.12 5.44 -7.29
C THR A 49 4.24 5.18 -6.29
N ARG A 50 3.94 4.94 -5.01
CA ARG A 50 4.98 4.58 -4.01
C ARG A 50 5.48 3.14 -4.17
N LEU A 51 4.69 2.26 -4.79
CA LEU A 51 5.00 0.83 -4.93
C LEU A 51 5.56 0.47 -6.30
N LEU A 52 5.54 1.40 -7.25
CA LEU A 52 6.09 1.30 -8.60
C LEU A 52 7.33 2.18 -8.72
#